data_AF-A0A1Q4YXR0-F1
#
_entry.id   AF-A0A1Q4YXR0-F1
#
_cell.length_a   1.000
_cell.length_b   1.000
_cell.length_c   1.000
_cell.angle_alpha   90.00
_cell.angle_beta   90.00
_cell.angle_gamma   90.00
#
_symmetry.space_group_name_H-M   'P 1'
#
loop_
_entity.id
_entity.type
_entity.pdbx_description
1 polymer ?
#
loop_
_entity_poly.entity_id
_entity_poly.type
_entity_poly.pdbx_seq_one_letter_code
_entity_poly.pdbx_strand_id
1 'polypeptide(L)'
;MFLLVHLVDDQGRMSTAYRRVLRRAARTPGHWAQGRSLGSVRAEVTRWIGVQARPDTVPPWGRLADLVNAAVHPEHVQDVLATARHLHRLVTGEETDGPRPRWLDPSVENITTAMIGGPEWARKYGLPVPEGPEPETPAEDEQAPDRESSAYEMLWTVVRVHRDAEARIAELEHQVRRLHEENARLSGDVTTWLGDYRPTIPDQDRGGHRTRRPVADRHLGAQDPAQAFTYPLPAELPASHPTAG
;
A
#
# COMPACT_ATOMS: atom_id res chain seq x y z
N MET A 1 7.66 -3.70 16.54
CA MET A 1 7.99 -3.28 15.16
C MET A 1 7.63 -4.34 14.10
N PHE A 2 7.76 -5.64 14.40
CA PHE A 2 7.54 -6.74 13.45
C PHE A 2 6.12 -6.83 12.85
N LEU A 3 5.08 -6.56 13.63
CA LEU A 3 3.68 -6.63 13.18
C LEU A 3 3.28 -5.68 12.05
N LEU A 4 4.04 -4.60 11.88
CA LEU A 4 3.71 -3.56 10.92
C LEU A 4 4.31 -3.84 9.55
N VAL A 5 5.28 -4.77 9.46
CA VAL A 5 5.87 -5.24 8.18
C VAL A 5 4.81 -5.93 7.32
N HIS A 6 3.84 -6.61 7.93
CA HIS A 6 2.74 -7.24 7.21
C HIS A 6 1.63 -6.26 6.76
N LEU A 7 1.64 -5.01 7.23
CA LEU A 7 0.65 -4.01 6.82
C LEU A 7 1.12 -3.13 5.66
N VAL A 8 2.33 -3.41 5.19
CA VAL A 8 2.99 -2.70 4.12
C VAL A 8 2.48 -3.24 2.78
N ASP A 9 1.99 -2.35 1.92
CA ASP A 9 1.60 -2.63 0.53
C ASP A 9 2.82 -2.98 -0.33
N ASP A 10 2.58 -3.41 -1.57
CA ASP A 10 3.60 -3.80 -2.55
C ASP A 10 4.66 -2.71 -2.80
N GLN A 11 4.42 -1.47 -2.36
CA GLN A 11 5.30 -0.32 -2.49
C GLN A 11 6.05 0.03 -1.20
N GLY A 12 6.02 -0.84 -0.19
CA GLY A 12 6.69 -0.52 1.06
C GLY A 12 5.89 0.48 1.92
N ARG A 13 4.59 0.70 1.67
CA ARG A 13 3.78 1.73 2.37
C ARG A 13 2.51 1.18 3.01
N MET A 14 2.04 1.78 4.09
CA MET A 14 0.74 1.39 4.70
C MET A 14 -0.46 2.12 4.08
N SER A 15 -0.33 2.64 2.85
CA SER A 15 -1.30 3.57 2.25
C SER A 15 -2.69 2.93 2.08
N THR A 16 -2.71 1.65 1.71
CA THR A 16 -3.95 0.88 1.52
C THR A 16 -4.66 0.66 2.86
N ALA A 17 -3.94 0.30 3.92
CA ALA A 17 -4.48 0.15 5.26
C ALA A 17 -5.14 1.46 5.75
N TYR A 18 -4.44 2.59 5.62
CA TYR A 18 -4.96 3.89 6.02
C TYR A 18 -6.25 4.28 5.28
N ARG A 19 -6.28 4.05 3.96
CA ARG A 19 -7.49 4.31 3.16
C ARG A 19 -8.66 3.43 3.59
N ARG A 20 -8.42 2.15 3.92
CA ARG A 20 -9.46 1.24 4.40
C ARG A 20 -9.99 1.66 5.77
N VAL A 21 -9.10 2.03 6.71
CA VAL A 21 -9.51 2.61 8.00
C VAL A 21 -10.37 3.85 7.78
N LEU A 22 -9.93 4.80 6.94
CA LEU A 22 -10.68 6.03 6.68
C LEU A 22 -12.04 5.76 6.03
N ARG A 23 -12.13 4.84 5.06
CA ARG A 23 -13.40 4.46 4.44
C ARG A 23 -14.39 3.88 5.45
N ARG A 24 -13.92 3.06 6.40
CA ARG A 24 -14.75 2.47 7.46
C ARG A 24 -15.11 3.50 8.53
N ALA A 25 -14.14 4.29 8.98
CA ALA A 25 -14.24 5.21 10.10
C ALA A 25 -14.97 6.50 9.78
N ALA A 26 -14.96 6.96 8.52
CA ALA A 26 -15.61 8.22 8.12
C ALA A 26 -17.10 8.27 8.47
N ARG A 27 -17.74 7.10 8.64
CA ARG A 27 -19.17 6.97 8.92
C ARG A 27 -19.47 6.60 10.38
N THR A 28 -18.46 6.40 11.22
CA THR A 28 -18.64 5.94 12.61
C THR A 28 -18.43 7.10 13.58
N PRO A 29 -19.50 7.63 14.22
CA PRO A 29 -19.37 8.67 15.24
C PRO A 29 -18.47 8.22 16.39
N GLY A 30 -17.53 9.09 16.80
CA GLY A 30 -16.60 8.81 17.90
C GLY A 30 -15.38 7.98 17.52
N HIS A 31 -15.25 7.54 16.26
CA HIS A 31 -14.05 6.85 15.80
C HIS A 31 -12.87 7.83 15.69
N TRP A 32 -11.67 7.42 16.10
CA TRP A 32 -10.49 8.31 16.15
C TRP A 32 -10.09 8.91 14.79
N ALA A 33 -10.41 8.20 13.71
CA ALA A 33 -10.17 8.60 12.32
C ALA A 33 -11.35 9.36 11.68
N GLN A 34 -12.44 9.63 12.40
CA GLN A 34 -13.59 10.38 11.89
C GLN A 34 -13.17 11.79 11.45
N GLY A 35 -13.54 12.19 10.23
CA GLY A 35 -13.24 13.51 9.66
C GLY A 35 -11.75 13.78 9.37
N ARG A 36 -10.87 12.79 9.54
CA ARG A 36 -9.42 12.97 9.33
C ARG A 36 -9.03 12.75 7.87
N SER A 37 -8.00 13.47 7.44
CA SER A 37 -7.39 13.26 6.13
C SER A 37 -6.40 12.09 6.16
N LEU A 38 -6.11 11.51 4.99
CA LEU A 38 -5.07 10.48 4.83
C LEU A 38 -3.71 10.95 5.33
N GLY A 39 -3.34 12.21 5.04
CA GLY A 39 -2.09 12.80 5.51
C GLY A 39 -2.03 12.91 7.04
N SER A 40 -3.14 13.25 7.69
CA SER A 40 -3.23 13.33 9.14
C SER A 40 -3.08 11.96 9.80
N VAL A 41 -3.79 10.94 9.32
CA VAL A 41 -3.64 9.57 9.81
C VAL A 41 -2.21 9.06 9.61
N ARG A 42 -1.62 9.30 8.43
CA ARG A 42 -0.23 8.92 8.15
C ARG A 42 0.75 9.59 9.13
N ALA A 43 0.63 10.90 9.33
CA ALA A 43 1.52 11.66 10.21
C ALA A 43 1.42 11.23 11.67
N GLU A 44 0.23 10.79 12.11
CA GLU A 44 0.01 10.24 13.43
C GLU A 44 0.67 8.87 13.60
N VAL A 45 0.48 7.97 12.63
CA VAL A 45 1.05 6.62 12.66
C VAL A 45 2.58 6.63 12.57
N THR A 46 3.18 7.56 11.82
CA THR A 46 4.65 7.71 11.74
C THR A 46 5.30 8.10 13.07
N ARG A 47 4.54 8.56 14.07
CA ARG A 47 5.08 8.80 15.43
C ARG A 47 5.29 7.51 16.22
N TRP A 48 4.69 6.41 15.78
CA TRP A 48 4.77 5.11 16.45
C TRP A 48 5.67 4.13 15.70
N ILE A 49 5.96 4.40 14.42
CA ILE A 49 6.60 3.45 13.51
C ILE A 49 7.69 4.15 12.69
N GLY A 50 8.83 3.48 12.56
CA GLY A 50 9.94 3.88 11.70
C GLY A 50 10.92 4.84 12.39
N VAL A 51 11.75 5.51 11.60
CA VAL A 51 12.85 6.37 12.09
C VAL A 51 12.34 7.55 12.93
N GLN A 52 11.09 7.95 12.75
CA GLN A 52 10.44 9.02 13.51
C GLN A 52 9.63 8.51 14.71
N ALA A 53 9.66 7.20 14.98
CA ALA A 53 9.01 6.64 16.16
C ALA A 53 9.63 7.23 17.42
N ARG A 54 8.80 7.76 18.30
CA ARG A 54 9.28 8.31 19.57
C ARG A 54 9.26 7.24 20.66
N PRO A 55 10.31 7.15 21.49
CA PRO A 55 10.42 6.10 22.51
C PRO A 55 9.39 6.23 23.64
N ASP A 56 8.88 7.43 23.86
CA ASP A 56 7.86 7.77 24.87
C ASP A 56 6.42 7.56 24.36
N THR A 57 6.25 7.25 23.07
CA THR A 57 4.92 7.26 22.44
C THR A 57 4.47 5.84 22.12
N VAL A 58 3.67 5.27 23.02
CA VAL A 58 2.99 3.99 22.77
C VAL A 58 1.65 4.24 22.08
N PRO A 59 1.37 3.59 20.92
CA PRO A 59 0.08 3.73 20.26
C PRO A 59 -1.06 3.18 21.13
N PRO A 60 -2.22 3.87 21.18
CA PRO A 60 -3.41 3.33 21.82
C PRO A 60 -3.86 2.03 21.16
N TRP A 61 -4.20 1.01 21.96
CA TRP A 61 -4.55 -0.32 21.46
C TRP A 61 -5.67 -0.31 20.42
N GLY A 62 -6.76 0.44 20.67
CA GLY A 62 -7.89 0.51 19.73
C GLY A 62 -7.46 0.91 18.32
N ARG A 63 -6.49 1.83 18.20
CA ARG A 63 -5.99 2.29 16.90
C ARG A 63 -5.12 1.25 16.20
N LEU A 64 -4.29 0.52 16.96
CA LEU A 64 -3.54 -0.61 16.43
C LEU A 64 -4.49 -1.70 15.92
N ALA A 65 -5.51 -2.04 16.71
CA ALA A 65 -6.50 -3.03 16.33
C ALA A 65 -7.23 -2.63 15.05
N ASP A 66 -7.63 -1.36 14.91
CA ASP A 66 -8.28 -0.86 13.69
C ASP A 66 -7.38 -0.98 12.45
N LEU A 67 -6.09 -0.66 12.60
CA LEU A 67 -5.11 -0.79 11.50
C LEU A 67 -4.92 -2.25 11.09
N VAL A 68 -4.81 -3.17 12.05
CA VAL A 68 -4.69 -4.61 11.80
C VAL A 68 -5.93 -5.14 11.11
N ASN A 69 -7.13 -4.80 11.62
CA ASN A 69 -8.41 -5.21 11.01
C ASN A 69 -8.60 -4.68 9.58
N ALA A 70 -8.01 -3.54 9.25
CA ALA A 70 -8.10 -2.98 7.91
C ALA A 70 -7.08 -3.56 6.93
N ALA A 71 -5.91 -3.96 7.43
CA ALA A 71 -4.78 -4.37 6.59
C ALA A 71 -4.70 -5.89 6.37
N VAL A 72 -5.05 -6.69 7.38
CA VAL A 72 -4.86 -8.14 7.39
C VAL A 72 -6.08 -8.85 6.78
N HIS A 73 -5.82 -9.97 6.10
CA HIS A 73 -6.89 -10.84 5.60
C HIS A 73 -7.76 -11.35 6.76
N PRO A 74 -9.10 -11.41 6.62
CA PRO A 74 -9.99 -11.83 7.71
C PRO A 74 -9.66 -13.18 8.34
N GLU A 75 -9.10 -14.11 7.57
CA GLU A 75 -8.70 -15.44 8.06
C GLU A 75 -7.52 -15.40 9.04
N HIS A 76 -6.65 -14.40 8.93
CA HIS A 76 -5.44 -14.28 9.75
C HIS A 76 -5.54 -13.18 10.81
N VAL A 77 -6.60 -12.37 10.77
CA VAL A 77 -6.71 -11.16 11.60
C VAL A 77 -6.65 -11.48 13.09
N GLN A 78 -7.21 -12.60 13.53
CA GLN A 78 -7.24 -12.97 14.95
C GLN A 78 -5.86 -13.32 15.47
N ASP A 79 -5.08 -14.11 14.73
CA ASP A 79 -3.72 -14.49 15.11
C ASP A 79 -2.80 -13.26 15.17
N VAL A 80 -2.96 -12.36 14.19
CA VAL A 80 -2.20 -11.11 14.13
C VAL A 80 -2.60 -10.17 15.27
N LEU A 81 -3.89 -10.06 15.60
CA LEU A 81 -4.37 -9.28 16.75
C LEU A 81 -3.89 -9.86 18.08
N ALA A 82 -3.92 -11.19 18.25
CA ALA A 82 -3.42 -11.84 19.47
C ALA A 82 -1.93 -11.55 19.68
N THR A 83 -1.14 -11.69 18.62
CA THR A 83 0.29 -11.33 18.60
C THR A 83 0.49 -9.85 18.91
N ALA A 84 -0.32 -8.96 18.31
CA ALA A 84 -0.25 -7.52 18.55
C ALA A 84 -0.61 -7.14 19.97
N ARG A 85 -1.60 -7.81 20.55
CA ARG A 85 -2.02 -7.58 21.92
C ARG A 85 -0.93 -8.00 22.89
N HIS A 86 -0.32 -9.16 22.65
CA HIS A 86 0.80 -9.64 23.47
C HIS A 86 1.96 -8.64 23.46
N LEU A 87 2.39 -8.17 22.28
CA LEU A 87 3.46 -7.18 22.17
C LEU A 87 3.09 -5.82 22.78
N HIS A 88 1.84 -5.38 22.60
CA HIS A 88 1.37 -4.12 23.16
C HIS A 88 1.44 -4.14 24.68
N ARG A 89 0.95 -5.21 25.31
CA ARG A 89 1.03 -5.44 26.76
C ARG A 89 2.46 -5.48 27.28
N LEU A 90 3.34 -6.16 26.55
CA LEU A 90 4.76 -6.23 26.90
C LEU A 90 5.41 -4.85 26.92
N VAL A 91 5.05 -3.97 25.97
CA VAL A 91 5.56 -2.59 25.93
C VAL A 91 4.92 -1.70 27.01
N THR A 92 3.66 -1.92 27.35
CA THR A 92 2.98 -1.13 28.41
C THR A 92 3.23 -1.65 29.82
N GLY A 93 3.92 -2.78 29.98
CA GLY A 93 4.13 -3.42 31.27
C GLY A 93 2.87 -4.07 31.86
N GLU A 94 1.87 -4.35 31.03
CA GLU A 94 0.67 -5.09 31.44
C GLU A 94 0.96 -6.61 31.47
N GLU A 95 0.30 -7.34 32.36
CA GLU A 95 0.43 -8.79 32.46
C GLU A 95 -0.08 -9.50 31.19
N THR A 96 0.70 -10.48 30.71
CA THR A 96 0.47 -11.16 29.44
C THR A 96 -0.10 -12.56 29.64
N ASP A 97 -1.42 -12.67 29.82
CA ASP A 97 -2.12 -13.98 29.90
C ASP A 97 -2.22 -14.74 28.56
N GLY A 98 -1.84 -14.11 27.45
CA GLY A 98 -1.98 -14.67 26.11
C GLY A 98 -0.78 -15.50 25.68
N PRO A 99 -0.97 -16.49 24.78
CA PRO A 99 0.12 -17.33 24.30
C PRO A 99 1.23 -16.47 23.71
N ARG A 100 2.46 -16.64 24.23
CA ARG A 100 3.64 -15.97 23.71
C ARG A 100 3.87 -16.42 22.27
N PRO A 101 3.99 -15.49 21.30
CA PRO A 101 4.36 -15.84 19.94
C PRO A 101 5.65 -16.68 19.91
N ARG A 102 5.64 -17.80 19.17
CA ARG A 102 6.76 -18.76 19.14
C ARG A 102 8.10 -18.11 18.73
N TRP A 103 8.07 -17.10 17.88
CA TRP A 103 9.25 -16.37 17.43
C TRP A 103 9.83 -15.42 18.48
N LEU A 104 9.15 -15.20 19.61
CA LEU A 104 9.73 -14.54 20.78
C LEU A 104 10.42 -15.52 21.72
N ASP A 105 10.39 -16.83 21.45
CA ASP A 105 11.10 -17.82 22.27
C ASP A 105 12.61 -17.53 22.22
N PRO A 106 13.33 -17.52 23.36
CA PRO A 106 14.78 -17.33 23.39
C PRO A 106 15.56 -18.31 22.51
N SER A 107 14.98 -19.48 22.21
CA SER A 107 15.58 -20.49 21.32
C SER A 107 15.45 -20.16 19.83
N VAL A 108 14.60 -19.19 19.45
CA VAL A 108 14.50 -18.74 18.07
C VAL A 108 15.55 -17.66 17.83
N GLU A 109 16.53 -17.98 16.98
CA GLU A 109 17.55 -17.01 16.55
C GLU A 109 16.87 -15.79 15.90
N ASN A 110 17.11 -14.62 16.48
CA ASN A 110 16.64 -13.36 15.92
C ASN A 110 17.55 -12.98 14.75
N ILE A 111 17.11 -13.27 13.52
CA ILE A 111 17.78 -12.76 12.33
C ILE A 111 17.55 -11.25 12.28
N THR A 112 18.56 -10.50 12.69
CA THR A 112 18.52 -9.04 12.64
C THR A 112 18.85 -8.53 11.24
N THR A 113 18.40 -7.32 10.90
CA THR A 113 18.78 -6.65 9.64
C THR A 113 20.30 -6.49 9.51
N ALA A 114 21.02 -6.44 10.63
CA ALA A 114 22.48 -6.46 10.67
C ALA A 114 23.07 -7.80 10.21
N MET A 115 22.44 -8.94 10.54
CA MET A 115 22.85 -10.26 10.05
C MET A 115 22.60 -10.40 8.54
N ILE A 116 21.48 -9.87 8.03
CA ILE A 116 21.14 -9.94 6.60
C ILE A 116 22.03 -9.00 5.76
N GLY A 117 22.22 -7.77 6.22
CA GLY A 117 23.03 -6.76 5.52
C GLY A 117 24.54 -6.96 5.69
N GLY A 118 24.96 -7.78 6.64
CA GLY A 118 26.35 -8.02 7.00
C GLY A 118 27.00 -6.90 7.84
N PRO A 119 28.25 -7.11 8.28
CA PRO A 119 28.93 -6.24 9.24
C PRO A 119 29.17 -4.81 8.72
N GLU A 120 29.32 -4.65 7.40
CA GLU A 120 29.53 -3.34 6.77
C GLU A 120 28.25 -2.50 6.79
N TRP A 121 27.10 -3.14 6.52
CA TRP A 121 25.80 -2.49 6.58
C TRP A 121 25.47 -2.09 8.03
N ALA A 122 25.71 -2.98 9.00
CA ALA A 122 25.52 -2.68 10.42
C ALA A 122 26.36 -1.46 10.87
N ARG A 123 27.64 -1.41 10.48
CA ARG A 123 28.53 -0.26 10.75
C ARG A 123 28.02 1.03 10.12
N LYS A 124 27.55 0.98 8.86
CA LYS A 124 27.02 2.15 8.14
C LYS A 124 25.84 2.81 8.87
N TYR A 125 25.01 2.02 9.54
CA TYR A 125 23.80 2.50 10.23
C TYR A 125 23.94 2.56 11.76
N GLY A 126 25.15 2.41 12.30
CA GLY A 126 25.40 2.50 13.74
C GLY A 126 24.70 1.42 14.57
N LEU A 127 24.43 0.26 13.97
CA LEU A 127 23.84 -0.88 14.67
C LEU A 127 24.94 -1.71 15.33
N PRO A 128 24.65 -2.33 16.50
CA PRO A 128 25.59 -3.28 17.11
C PRO A 128 25.90 -4.37 16.09
N VAL A 129 27.18 -4.52 15.75
CA VAL A 129 27.65 -5.62 14.92
C VAL A 129 27.45 -6.86 15.78
N PRO A 130 26.67 -7.87 15.34
CA PRO A 130 26.58 -9.11 16.08
C PRO A 130 28.01 -9.62 16.23
N GLU A 131 28.45 -9.79 17.48
CA GLU A 131 29.66 -10.52 17.78
C GLU A 131 29.45 -11.88 17.14
N GLY A 132 30.16 -12.14 16.04
CA GLY A 132 30.20 -13.48 15.48
C GLY A 132 30.64 -14.43 16.59
N PRO A 133 30.22 -15.69 16.55
CA PRO A 133 30.73 -16.67 17.52
C PRO A 133 32.24 -16.50 17.56
N GLU A 134 32.79 -16.19 18.75
CA GLU A 134 34.24 -16.25 18.93
C GLU A 134 34.68 -17.60 18.37
N PRO A 135 35.83 -17.68 17.68
CA PRO A 135 36.34 -18.96 17.22
C PRO A 135 36.66 -19.80 18.46
N GLU A 136 35.65 -20.53 18.93
CA GLU A 136 35.79 -21.49 19.99
C GLU A 136 36.83 -22.49 19.51
N THR A 137 37.83 -22.68 20.36
CA THR A 137 38.89 -23.66 20.19
C THR A 137 38.20 -25.00 19.90
N PRO A 138 38.64 -25.77 18.89
CA PRO A 138 37.88 -26.93 18.42
C PRO A 138 37.82 -27.96 19.53
N ALA A 139 36.68 -28.02 20.23
CA ALA A 139 36.25 -29.19 20.95
C ALA A 139 35.55 -30.09 19.93
N GLU A 140 36.11 -31.27 19.77
CA GLU A 140 35.60 -32.34 18.93
C GLU A 140 34.19 -32.75 19.38
N ASP A 141 33.15 -32.15 18.79
CA ASP A 141 31.79 -32.70 18.77
C ASP A 141 31.35 -32.86 17.31
N GLU A 142 31.64 -34.05 16.78
CA GLU A 142 31.21 -34.54 15.48
C GLU A 142 29.68 -34.75 15.45
N GLN A 143 28.88 -33.69 15.28
CA GLN A 143 27.47 -33.81 14.83
C GLN A 143 26.75 -32.46 14.55
N ALA A 144 27.22 -31.62 13.61
CA ALA A 144 26.37 -30.55 13.03
C ALA A 144 26.68 -30.00 11.61
N PRO A 145 27.40 -30.67 10.68
CA PRO A 145 27.72 -30.05 9.37
C PRO A 145 26.50 -29.84 8.44
N ASP A 146 25.39 -30.55 8.67
CA ASP A 146 24.19 -30.47 7.81
C ASP A 146 23.33 -29.23 8.07
N ARG A 147 23.30 -28.71 9.31
CA ARG A 147 22.45 -27.55 9.64
C ARG A 147 23.01 -26.24 9.10
N GLU A 148 24.32 -26.06 9.21
CA GLU A 148 24.98 -24.88 8.65
C GLU A 148 24.89 -24.88 7.12
N SER A 149 25.12 -26.04 6.49
CA SER A 149 24.94 -26.21 5.04
C SER A 149 23.52 -25.87 4.58
N SER A 150 22.50 -26.29 5.34
CA SER A 150 21.10 -25.97 5.07
C SER A 150 20.77 -24.48 5.27
N ALA A 151 21.35 -23.83 6.29
CA ALA A 151 21.18 -22.40 6.51
C ALA A 151 21.81 -21.55 5.40
N TYR A 152 23.01 -21.93 4.93
CA TYR A 152 23.66 -21.29 3.79
C TYR A 152 22.90 -21.49 2.47
N GLU A 153 22.34 -22.67 2.24
CA GLU A 153 21.51 -22.95 1.06
C GLU A 153 20.21 -22.12 1.06
N MET A 154 19.58 -21.98 2.23
CA MET A 154 18.40 -21.14 2.39
C MET A 154 18.74 -19.66 2.17
N LEU A 155 19.85 -19.18 2.73
CA LEU A 155 20.33 -17.81 2.52
C LEU A 155 20.60 -17.52 1.04
N TRP A 156 21.27 -18.45 0.35
CA TRP A 156 21.51 -18.35 -1.10
C TRP A 156 20.23 -18.32 -1.91
N THR A 157 19.23 -19.11 -1.51
CA THR A 157 17.93 -19.12 -2.17
C THR A 157 17.24 -17.77 -2.00
N VAL A 158 17.27 -17.18 -0.79
CA VAL A 158 16.72 -15.84 -0.51
C VAL A 158 17.43 -14.76 -1.32
N VAL A 159 18.77 -14.78 -1.37
CA VAL A 159 19.56 -13.82 -2.17
C VAL A 159 19.23 -13.92 -3.65
N ARG A 160 19.08 -15.14 -4.18
CA ARG A 160 18.67 -15.36 -5.58
C ARG A 160 17.28 -14.81 -5.84
N VAL A 161 16.30 -15.15 -5.01
CA VAL A 161 14.92 -14.62 -5.14
C VAL A 161 14.91 -13.09 -5.04
N HIS A 162 15.73 -12.51 -4.17
CA HIS A 162 15.84 -11.06 -4.04
C HIS A 162 16.40 -10.42 -5.31
N ARG A 163 17.45 -10.99 -5.90
CA ARG A 163 18.00 -10.52 -7.18
C ARG A 163 17.02 -10.65 -8.33
N ASP A 164 16.29 -11.76 -8.40
CA ASP A 164 15.26 -11.95 -9.42
C ASP A 164 14.13 -10.92 -9.25
N ALA A 165 13.75 -10.62 -8.01
CA ALA A 165 12.76 -9.58 -7.70
C ALA A 165 13.26 -8.18 -8.10
N GLU A 166 14.51 -7.84 -7.79
CA GLU A 166 15.13 -6.57 -8.20
C GLU A 166 15.18 -6.42 -9.73
N ALA A 167 15.56 -7.48 -10.45
CA ALA A 167 15.56 -7.50 -11.90
C ALA A 167 14.15 -7.30 -12.47
N ARG A 168 13.14 -7.95 -11.88
CA ARG A 168 11.75 -7.81 -12.30
C ARG A 168 11.19 -6.40 -12.01
N ILE A 169 11.58 -5.79 -10.89
CA ILE A 169 11.23 -4.39 -10.59
C ILE A 169 11.82 -3.46 -11.64
N ALA A 170 13.11 -3.61 -11.96
CA ALA A 170 13.77 -2.77 -12.97
C ALA A 170 13.12 -2.91 -14.36
N GLU A 171 12.70 -4.13 -14.73
CA GLU A 171 11.96 -4.39 -15.96
C GLU A 171 10.60 -3.67 -15.97
N LEU A 172 9.83 -3.79 -14.89
CA LEU A 172 8.52 -3.14 -14.75
C LEU A 172 8.65 -1.62 -14.78
N GLU A 173 9.65 -1.05 -14.12
CA GLU A 173 9.92 0.40 -14.17
C GLU A 173 10.25 0.87 -15.59
N HIS A 174 10.99 0.07 -16.35
CA HIS A 174 11.26 0.37 -17.76
C HIS A 174 9.99 0.30 -18.62
N GLN A 175 9.12 -0.70 -18.40
CA GLN A 175 7.83 -0.80 -19.08
C GLN A 175 6.92 0.39 -18.77
N VAL A 176 6.86 0.81 -17.50
CA VAL A 176 6.08 1.98 -17.07
C VAL A 176 6.58 3.26 -17.74
N ARG A 177 7.89 3.48 -17.81
CA ARG A 177 8.47 4.63 -18.53
C ARG A 177 8.08 4.63 -20.01
N ARG A 178 8.23 3.49 -20.68
CA ARG A 178 7.85 3.33 -22.09
C ARG A 178 6.37 3.65 -22.34
N LEU A 179 5.48 3.15 -21.48
CA LEU A 179 4.05 3.44 -21.57
C LEU A 179 3.72 4.92 -21.34
N HIS A 180 4.46 5.60 -20.45
CA HIS A 180 4.30 7.04 -20.25
C HIS A 180 4.74 7.84 -21.48
N GLU A 181 5.86 7.47 -22.10
CA GLU A 181 6.32 8.09 -23.35
C GLU A 181 5.33 7.88 -24.50
N GLU A 182 4.79 6.67 -24.63
CA GLU A 182 3.78 6.35 -25.65
C GLU A 182 2.47 7.13 -25.41
N ASN A 183 2.01 7.21 -24.16
CA ASN A 183 0.82 7.99 -23.83
C ASN A 183 1.03 9.49 -24.07
N ALA A 184 2.21 10.03 -23.75
CA ALA A 184 2.56 11.41 -24.05
C ALA A 184 2.56 11.68 -25.56
N ARG A 185 3.08 10.74 -26.36
CA ARG A 185 3.05 10.80 -27.83
C ARG A 185 1.61 10.78 -28.36
N LEU A 186 0.81 9.80 -27.95
CA LEU A 186 -0.58 9.66 -28.38
C LEU A 186 -1.43 10.88 -27.96
N SER A 187 -1.20 11.42 -26.77
CA SER A 187 -1.88 12.63 -26.29
C SER A 187 -1.49 13.85 -27.14
N GLY A 188 -0.21 13.98 -27.50
CA GLY A 188 0.26 15.02 -28.42
C GLY A 188 -0.37 14.91 -29.81
N ASP A 189 -0.44 13.71 -30.36
CA ASP A 189 -1.06 13.44 -31.67
C ASP A 189 -2.55 13.79 -31.66
N VAL A 190 -3.29 13.43 -30.59
CA VAL A 190 -4.70 13.80 -30.43
C VAL A 190 -4.88 15.32 -30.34
N THR A 191 -4.04 16.03 -29.58
CA THR A 191 -4.13 17.49 -29.50
C THR A 191 -3.82 18.17 -30.84
N THR A 192 -2.90 17.62 -31.62
CA THR A 192 -2.58 18.10 -32.98
C THR A 192 -3.76 17.87 -33.91
N TRP A 193 -4.33 16.66 -33.89
CA TRP A 193 -5.50 16.30 -34.69
C TRP A 193 -6.72 17.18 -34.35
N LEU A 194 -6.97 17.47 -33.07
CA LEU A 194 -8.05 18.37 -32.65
C LEU A 194 -7.78 19.84 -33.04
N GLY A 195 -6.52 20.27 -33.12
CA GLY A 195 -6.14 21.59 -33.62
C GLY A 195 -6.36 21.74 -35.13
N ASP A 196 -6.08 20.68 -35.89
CA ASP A 196 -6.27 20.61 -37.34
C ASP A 196 -7.75 20.37 -37.72
N TYR A 197 -8.52 19.76 -36.81
CA TYR A 197 -9.96 19.63 -36.93
C TYR A 197 -10.63 21.00 -36.67
N ARG A 198 -10.59 21.87 -37.68
CA ARG A 198 -11.59 22.92 -37.81
C ARG A 198 -12.85 22.26 -38.37
N PRO A 199 -13.90 22.01 -37.56
CA PRO A 199 -15.18 21.70 -38.16
C PRO A 199 -15.51 22.89 -39.07
N THR A 200 -15.56 22.64 -40.38
CA THR A 200 -16.32 23.45 -41.31
C THR A 200 -17.76 23.31 -40.86
N ILE A 201 -18.12 24.07 -39.82
CA ILE A 201 -19.51 24.33 -39.49
C ILE A 201 -20.03 24.97 -40.78
N PRO A 202 -20.89 24.28 -41.55
CA PRO A 202 -21.43 24.87 -42.75
C PRO A 202 -22.03 26.20 -42.33
N ASP A 203 -21.55 27.28 -42.96
CA ASP A 203 -22.03 28.63 -42.74
C ASP A 203 -23.56 28.55 -42.80
N GLN A 204 -24.19 28.54 -41.63
CA GLN A 204 -25.63 28.69 -41.56
C GLN A 204 -25.84 30.13 -41.99
N ASP A 205 -26.12 30.27 -43.29
CA ASP A 205 -26.60 31.47 -43.95
C ASP A 205 -27.29 32.36 -42.92
N ARG A 206 -26.61 33.45 -42.55
CA ARG A 206 -27.19 34.55 -41.79
C ARG A 206 -28.15 35.31 -42.72
N GLY A 207 -29.16 34.60 -43.20
CA GLY A 207 -30.36 35.16 -43.77
C GLY A 207 -31.24 35.69 -42.66
N GLY A 208 -31.38 37.01 -42.61
CA GLY A 208 -32.63 37.66 -42.24
C GLY A 208 -32.86 37.89 -40.75
N HIS A 209 -32.75 39.17 -40.38
CA HIS A 209 -33.66 39.88 -39.47
C HIS A 209 -34.74 39.01 -38.78
N ARG A 210 -34.42 38.44 -37.62
CA ARG A 210 -35.43 38.07 -36.62
C ARG A 210 -35.05 38.66 -35.28
N THR A 211 -35.64 39.82 -35.04
CA THR A 211 -36.07 40.36 -33.74
C THR A 211 -35.67 39.53 -32.53
N ARG A 212 -34.69 40.05 -31.77
CA ARG A 212 -34.43 39.65 -30.39
C ARG A 212 -35.73 39.70 -29.59
N ARG A 213 -36.31 38.53 -29.29
CA ARG A 213 -37.26 38.38 -28.19
C ARG A 213 -36.46 38.37 -26.89
N PRO A 214 -36.81 39.18 -25.89
CA PRO A 214 -36.18 39.09 -24.57
C PRO A 214 -36.54 37.74 -23.96
N VAL A 215 -35.51 36.98 -23.60
CA VAL A 215 -35.64 35.74 -22.82
C VAL A 215 -36.04 36.18 -21.42
N ALA A 216 -37.33 36.05 -21.10
CA ALA A 216 -37.79 36.18 -19.74
C ALA A 216 -37.13 35.09 -18.88
N ASP A 217 -36.64 35.50 -17.71
CA ASP A 217 -36.09 34.64 -16.67
C ASP A 217 -37.00 33.43 -16.43
N ARG A 218 -36.58 32.29 -16.95
CA ARG A 218 -37.20 31.01 -16.65
C ARG A 218 -36.57 30.53 -15.36
N HIS A 219 -37.19 30.92 -14.25
CA HIS A 219 -36.94 30.34 -12.93
C HIS A 219 -36.91 28.81 -13.06
N LEU A 220 -35.73 28.22 -12.82
CA LEU A 220 -35.58 26.79 -12.58
C LEU A 220 -36.30 26.47 -11.28
N GLY A 221 -37.59 26.15 -11.39
CA GLY A 221 -38.34 25.55 -10.29
C GLY A 221 -37.64 24.26 -9.89
N ALA A 222 -37.36 24.12 -8.59
CA ALA A 222 -36.79 22.92 -7.99
C ALA A 222 -37.62 21.69 -8.42
N GLN A 223 -37.05 20.90 -9.33
CA GLN A 223 -37.60 19.60 -9.69
C GLN A 223 -37.41 18.65 -8.50
N ASP A 224 -38.51 17.97 -8.21
CA ASP A 224 -38.70 16.98 -7.16
C ASP A 224 -37.54 15.95 -7.10
N PRO A 225 -36.84 15.78 -5.96
CA PRO A 225 -35.74 14.83 -5.81
C PRO A 225 -36.20 13.36 -5.92
N ALA A 226 -37.50 13.08 -5.99
CA ALA A 226 -38.03 11.73 -6.22
C ALA A 226 -38.04 11.30 -7.70
N GLN A 227 -37.74 12.20 -8.64
CA GLN A 227 -37.77 11.86 -10.06
C GLN A 227 -36.48 11.14 -10.48
N ALA A 228 -36.53 9.80 -10.47
CA ALA A 228 -35.43 8.95 -10.92
C ALA A 228 -35.09 9.28 -12.39
N PHE A 229 -33.92 9.87 -12.58
CA PHE A 229 -33.37 10.21 -13.90
C PHE A 229 -33.09 8.91 -14.65
N THR A 230 -34.04 8.47 -15.46
CA THR A 230 -33.89 7.27 -16.29
C THR A 230 -33.20 7.69 -17.57
N TYR A 231 -31.91 7.40 -17.67
CA TYR A 231 -31.20 7.50 -18.95
C TYR A 231 -31.83 6.49 -19.92
N PRO A 232 -32.29 6.90 -21.12
CA PRO A 232 -32.58 5.93 -22.15
C PRO A 232 -31.26 5.22 -22.49
N LEU A 233 -31.15 3.94 -22.13
CA LEU A 233 -30.06 3.11 -22.62
C LEU A 233 -30.10 3.15 -24.15
N PRO A 234 -28.99 3.47 -24.84
CA PRO A 234 -28.94 3.26 -26.27
C PRO A 234 -29.12 1.77 -26.54
N ALA A 235 -30.20 1.44 -27.23
CA ALA A 235 -30.35 0.12 -27.83
C ALA A 235 -29.25 -0.03 -28.89
N GLU A 236 -28.62 -1.20 -28.91
CA GLU A 236 -27.68 -1.67 -29.95
C GLU A 236 -26.22 -1.25 -29.76
N LEU A 237 -25.50 -2.06 -28.97
CA LEU A 237 -24.08 -2.30 -29.21
C LEU A 237 -23.95 -3.22 -30.43
N PRO A 238 -23.12 -2.91 -31.44
CA PRO A 238 -22.90 -3.80 -32.56
C PRO A 238 -22.23 -5.10 -32.09
N ALA A 239 -22.75 -6.24 -32.56
CA ALA A 239 -22.23 -7.56 -32.25
C ALA A 239 -20.75 -7.67 -32.65
N SER A 240 -19.89 -8.08 -31.71
CA SER A 240 -18.50 -8.42 -31.95
C SER A 240 -18.43 -9.66 -32.85
N HIS A 241 -17.93 -9.49 -34.07
CA HIS A 241 -17.54 -10.62 -34.92
C HIS A 241 -16.39 -11.38 -34.27
N PRO A 242 -16.45 -12.72 -34.17
CA PRO A 242 -15.30 -13.52 -33.79
C PRO A 242 -14.29 -13.49 -34.95
N THR A 243 -13.12 -12.92 -34.70
CA THR A 243 -11.95 -13.07 -35.59
C THR A 243 -11.47 -14.51 -35.50
N ALA A 244 -11.62 -15.24 -36.60
CA ALA A 244 -10.87 -16.47 -36.87
C ALA A 244 -9.49 -16.08 -37.41
N GLY A 245 -8.43 -16.68 -36.85
CA GLY A 245 -7.04 -16.49 -37.29
C GLY A 245 -6.06 -16.77 -36.17
#